data_AF-G7WRM1-F1
#
_entry.id   AF-G7WRM1-F1
#
_cell.length_a   1.000
_cell.length_b   1.000
_cell.length_c   1.000
_cell.angle_alpha   90.00
_cell.angle_beta   90.00
_cell.angle_gamma   90.00
#
_symmetry.space_group_name_H-M   'P 1'
#
loop_
_entity.id
_entity.type
_entity.pdbx_description
1 polymer ?
#
loop_
_entity_poly.entity_id
_entity_poly.type
_entity_poly.pdbx_seq_one_letter_code
_entity_poly.pdbx_strand_id
1 'polypeptide(L)'
;MAITEVIALAHELEDLLNAPASDIMEAILKGFRAQVDVKGKLAELYLYRYLEGLENQGTIQSLEWRDKDGHPDFAFESKGKSYQMECKNLRNEVYKKPEFSYKVEIQRTRNSKDGSNTRSYRADYFDILAVCTFNQTDKWDFMFIRADDLEIVKDNPELLKIMQRVPTKITNPWKKDLIDVLNSFGEEWSSKSGNRSPLQRTL
;
A
#
# COMPACT_ATOMS: atom_id res chain seq x y z
N MET A 1 14.00 -24.86 44.79
CA MET A 1 13.85 -23.69 43.91
C MET A 1 13.48 -24.24 42.54
N ALA A 2 12.20 -24.24 42.19
CA ALA A 2 11.74 -24.82 40.93
C ALA A 2 11.98 -23.79 39.83
N ILE A 3 12.79 -24.16 38.84
CA ILE A 3 13.00 -23.38 37.63
C ILE A 3 11.77 -23.66 36.78
N THR A 4 10.85 -22.70 36.70
CA THR A 4 9.71 -22.80 35.79
C THR A 4 10.27 -22.61 34.38
N GLU A 5 10.50 -23.73 33.70
CA GLU A 5 10.85 -23.75 32.29
C GLU A 5 9.65 -23.20 31.53
N VAL A 6 9.77 -21.97 31.03
CA VAL A 6 8.76 -21.38 30.15
C VAL A 6 8.90 -22.12 28.83
N ILE A 7 8.04 -23.11 28.61
CA ILE A 7 7.89 -23.75 27.31
C ILE A 7 7.41 -22.66 26.35
N ALA A 8 8.32 -22.13 25.54
CA ALA A 8 7.94 -21.28 24.43
C ALA A 8 7.08 -22.13 23.50
N LEU A 9 5.81 -21.76 23.34
CA LEU A 9 4.95 -22.37 22.35
C LEU A 9 5.63 -22.20 20.98
N ALA A 10 5.84 -23.31 20.28
CA ALA A 10 6.38 -23.30 18.93
C ALA A 10 5.51 -22.39 18.04
N HIS A 11 6.16 -21.56 17.24
CA HIS A 11 5.46 -20.65 16.34
C HIS A 11 4.89 -21.46 15.17
N GLU A 12 3.66 -21.19 14.71
CA GLU A 12 3.01 -21.96 13.63
C GLU A 12 3.86 -22.06 12.35
N LEU A 13 4.68 -21.04 12.09
CA LEU A 13 5.64 -21.03 10.98
C LEU A 13 6.72 -22.12 11.10
N GLU A 14 7.14 -22.47 12.31
CA GLU A 14 8.11 -23.55 12.56
C GLU A 14 7.54 -24.89 12.13
N ASP A 15 6.26 -25.14 12.46
CA ASP A 15 5.54 -26.34 12.03
C ASP A 15 5.32 -26.35 10.51
N LEU A 16 4.91 -25.21 9.93
CA LEU A 16 4.64 -25.09 8.49
C LEU A 16 5.88 -25.35 7.65
N LEU A 17 7.03 -24.80 8.06
CA LEU A 17 8.30 -24.94 7.34
C LEU A 17 9.11 -26.16 7.79
N ASN A 18 8.66 -26.85 8.84
CA ASN A 18 9.37 -27.96 9.47
C ASN A 18 10.84 -27.60 9.79
N ALA A 19 11.03 -26.43 10.41
CA ALA A 19 12.33 -25.89 10.77
C ALA A 19 12.18 -24.97 12.00
N PRO A 20 13.17 -24.95 12.92
CA PRO A 20 13.12 -24.03 14.05
C PRO A 20 13.24 -22.58 13.57
N ALA A 21 12.71 -21.64 14.36
CA ALA A 21 12.69 -20.22 14.04
C ALA A 21 14.10 -19.67 13.79
N SER A 22 15.11 -20.17 14.49
CA SER A 22 16.51 -19.79 14.25
C SER A 22 16.96 -20.05 12.81
N ASP A 23 16.61 -21.23 12.27
CA ASP A 23 17.03 -21.65 10.94
C ASP A 23 16.25 -20.91 9.86
N ILE A 24 14.96 -20.65 10.12
CA ILE A 24 14.10 -19.81 9.26
C ILE A 24 14.68 -18.38 9.18
N MET A 25 15.04 -17.79 10.32
CA MET A 25 15.61 -16.45 10.38
C MET A 25 16.98 -16.38 9.70
N GLU A 26 17.84 -17.39 9.89
CA GLU A 26 19.13 -17.48 9.20
C GLU A 26 18.94 -17.62 7.68
N ALA A 27 17.98 -18.44 7.22
CA ALA A 27 17.66 -18.58 5.81
C ALA A 27 17.18 -17.25 5.19
N ILE A 28 16.32 -16.50 5.89
CA ILE A 28 15.89 -15.16 5.48
C ILE A 28 17.11 -14.23 5.41
N LEU A 29 17.95 -14.21 6.45
CA LEU A 29 19.14 -13.36 6.50
C LEU A 29 20.11 -13.63 5.35
N LYS A 30 20.25 -14.87 4.89
CA LYS A 30 21.11 -15.22 3.75
C LYS A 30 20.45 -15.00 2.38
N GLY A 31 19.11 -14.95 2.32
CA GLY A 31 18.36 -14.84 1.07
C GLY A 31 17.95 -13.41 0.73
N PHE A 32 18.61 -12.76 -0.23
CA PHE A 32 18.25 -11.39 -0.66
C PHE A 32 16.76 -11.26 -1.06
N ARG A 33 16.21 -12.21 -1.82
CA ARG A 33 14.80 -12.21 -2.22
C ARG A 33 13.87 -12.40 -1.01
N ALA A 34 14.22 -13.31 -0.11
CA ALA A 34 13.47 -13.53 1.12
C ALA A 34 13.42 -12.25 1.98
N GLN A 35 14.52 -11.50 2.09
CA GLN A 35 14.51 -10.21 2.78
C GLN A 35 13.60 -9.18 2.11
N VAL A 36 13.59 -9.11 0.79
CA VAL A 36 12.70 -8.21 0.03
C VAL A 36 11.24 -8.57 0.28
N ASP A 37 10.89 -9.86 0.21
CA ASP A 37 9.53 -10.36 0.43
C ASP A 37 9.07 -10.11 1.88
N VAL A 38 9.94 -10.41 2.86
CA VAL A 38 9.67 -10.14 4.29
C VAL A 38 9.49 -8.65 4.55
N LYS A 39 10.29 -7.76 3.94
CA LYS A 39 10.08 -6.31 4.05
C LYS A 39 8.74 -5.87 3.46
N GLY A 40 8.31 -6.48 2.36
CA GLY A 40 6.97 -6.28 1.80
C GLY A 40 5.88 -6.65 2.81
N LYS A 41 5.93 -7.88 3.33
CA LYS A 41 4.94 -8.37 4.29
C LYS A 41 4.96 -7.66 5.64
N LEU A 42 6.12 -7.20 6.09
CA LEU A 42 6.22 -6.35 7.27
C LEU A 42 5.56 -4.98 7.04
N ALA A 43 5.76 -4.36 5.88
CA ALA A 43 5.08 -3.11 5.54
C ALA A 43 3.55 -3.28 5.54
N GLU A 44 3.04 -4.35 4.95
CA GLU A 44 1.61 -4.70 5.02
C GLU A 44 1.16 -4.93 6.46
N LEU A 45 1.88 -5.71 7.27
CA LEU A 45 1.54 -5.99 8.67
C LEU A 45 1.46 -4.72 9.53
N TYR A 46 2.44 -3.82 9.40
CA TYR A 46 2.44 -2.57 10.15
C TYR A 46 1.35 -1.62 9.68
N LEU A 47 1.04 -1.61 8.39
CA LEU A 47 -0.10 -0.86 7.87
C LEU A 47 -1.41 -1.43 8.39
N TYR A 48 -1.58 -2.75 8.39
CA TYR A 48 -2.75 -3.43 8.93
C TYR A 48 -2.99 -3.05 10.39
N ARG A 49 -1.96 -3.07 11.24
CA ARG A 49 -2.08 -2.64 12.65
C ARG A 49 -2.48 -1.17 12.79
N TYR A 50 -1.98 -0.30 11.91
CA TYR A 50 -2.43 1.10 11.85
C TYR A 50 -3.92 1.19 11.50
N LEU A 51 -4.38 0.43 10.50
CA LEU A 51 -5.77 0.38 10.07
C LEU A 51 -6.69 -0.22 11.14
N GLU A 52 -6.29 -1.30 11.82
CA GLU A 52 -7.02 -1.86 12.96
C GLU A 52 -7.21 -0.81 14.06
N GLY A 53 -6.20 0.03 14.30
CA GLY A 53 -6.31 1.18 15.21
C GLY A 53 -7.42 2.14 14.79
N LEU A 54 -7.55 2.44 13.49
CA LEU A 54 -8.63 3.29 12.95
C LEU A 54 -10.00 2.61 12.99
N GLU A 55 -10.06 1.29 12.77
CA GLU A 55 -11.29 0.51 12.85
C GLU A 55 -11.82 0.45 14.29
N ASN A 56 -10.93 0.19 15.25
CA ASN A 56 -11.25 0.22 16.68
C ASN A 56 -11.76 1.59 17.16
N GLN A 57 -11.38 2.67 16.47
CA GLN A 57 -11.88 4.02 16.72
C GLN A 57 -13.18 4.35 15.96
N GLY A 58 -13.68 3.44 15.11
CA GLY A 58 -14.86 3.64 14.26
C GLY A 58 -14.65 4.57 13.06
N THR A 59 -13.38 4.89 12.72
CA THR A 59 -13.05 5.77 11.58
C THR A 59 -13.20 5.04 10.25
N ILE A 60 -12.82 3.76 10.24
CA ILE A 60 -13.08 2.81 9.15
C ILE A 60 -13.85 1.61 9.70
N GLN A 61 -14.40 0.79 8.83
CA GLN A 61 -15.16 -0.42 9.17
C GLN A 61 -14.86 -1.52 8.15
N SER A 62 -15.16 -2.77 8.48
CA SER A 62 -15.05 -3.91 7.56
C SER A 62 -13.64 -4.06 6.97
N LEU A 63 -12.61 -3.87 7.80
CA LEU A 63 -11.22 -4.01 7.38
C LEU A 63 -10.90 -5.45 6.96
N GLU A 64 -10.27 -5.60 5.80
CA GLU A 64 -9.80 -6.86 5.26
C GLU A 64 -8.37 -6.72 4.76
N TRP A 65 -7.44 -7.55 5.26
CA TRP A 65 -6.11 -7.74 4.68
C TRP A 65 -6.13 -8.94 3.73
N ARG A 66 -5.84 -8.69 2.45
CA ARG A 66 -5.96 -9.64 1.36
C ARG A 66 -4.59 -10.10 0.88
N ASP A 67 -4.41 -11.41 0.78
CA ASP A 67 -3.25 -12.03 0.13
C ASP A 67 -3.67 -12.84 -1.11
N LYS A 68 -4.63 -12.28 -1.87
CA LYS A 68 -5.21 -12.92 -3.04
C LYS A 68 -4.74 -12.23 -4.31
N ASP A 69 -4.20 -13.02 -5.24
CA ASP A 69 -3.78 -12.56 -6.56
C ASP A 69 -4.88 -11.73 -7.23
N GLY A 70 -4.52 -10.55 -7.74
CA GLY A 70 -5.41 -9.69 -8.53
C GLY A 70 -6.34 -8.79 -7.73
N HIS A 71 -6.17 -8.71 -6.41
CA HIS A 71 -6.82 -7.74 -5.55
C HIS A 71 -5.78 -6.81 -4.91
N PRO A 72 -6.16 -5.57 -4.55
CA PRO A 72 -5.34 -4.73 -3.68
C PRO A 72 -5.18 -5.33 -2.28
N ASP A 73 -4.08 -4.98 -1.63
CA ASP A 73 -3.66 -5.57 -0.34
C ASP A 73 -4.69 -5.35 0.78
N PHE A 74 -5.46 -4.25 0.74
CA PHE A 74 -6.46 -3.94 1.75
C PHE A 74 -7.79 -3.48 1.15
N ALA A 75 -8.87 -3.75 1.88
CA ALA A 75 -10.14 -3.08 1.70
C ALA A 75 -10.79 -2.73 3.03
N PHE A 76 -11.58 -1.68 3.03
CA PHE A 76 -12.34 -1.21 4.17
C PHE A 76 -13.44 -0.25 3.72
N GLU A 77 -14.35 0.08 4.62
CA GLU A 77 -15.39 1.08 4.43
C GLU A 77 -15.11 2.32 5.29
N SER A 78 -15.44 3.50 4.77
CA SER A 78 -15.45 4.73 5.56
C SER A 78 -16.51 5.69 5.01
N LYS A 79 -17.31 6.28 5.90
CA LYS A 79 -18.39 7.22 5.55
C LYS A 79 -19.35 6.68 4.47
N GLY A 80 -19.67 5.38 4.52
CA GLY A 80 -20.60 4.73 3.59
C GLY A 80 -20.02 4.46 2.19
N LYS A 81 -18.71 4.56 2.00
CA LYS A 81 -18.01 4.18 0.77
C LYS A 81 -17.00 3.08 1.05
N SER A 82 -16.87 2.13 0.14
CA SER A 82 -15.80 1.13 0.15
C SER A 82 -14.55 1.69 -0.53
N TYR A 83 -13.40 1.39 0.04
CA TYR A 83 -12.08 1.76 -0.49
C TYR A 83 -11.22 0.51 -0.66
N GLN A 84 -10.41 0.52 -1.71
CA GLN A 84 -9.34 -0.43 -1.94
C GLN A 84 -8.00 0.28 -1.83
N MET A 85 -7.04 -0.35 -1.15
CA MET A 85 -5.74 0.24 -0.88
C MET A 85 -4.60 -0.73 -1.17
N GLU A 86 -3.58 -0.22 -1.84
CA GLU A 86 -2.34 -0.94 -2.13
C GLU A 86 -1.22 -0.47 -1.18
N CYS A 87 -0.38 -1.39 -0.71
CA CYS A 87 0.81 -1.11 0.07
C CYS A 87 2.07 -1.34 -0.76
N LYS A 88 2.98 -0.36 -0.78
CA LYS A 88 4.29 -0.50 -1.43
C LYS A 88 5.39 0.12 -0.59
N ASN A 89 6.57 -0.48 -0.64
CA ASN A 89 7.76 0.12 -0.05
C ASN A 89 8.37 1.15 -1.00
N LEU A 90 8.91 2.24 -0.44
CA LEU A 90 9.89 3.06 -1.16
C LEU A 90 11.04 2.16 -1.64
N ARG A 91 11.58 2.51 -2.80
CA ARG A 91 12.84 1.96 -3.31
C ARG A 91 14.01 2.52 -2.51
N ASN A 92 15.17 1.87 -2.55
CA ASN A 92 16.41 2.46 -2.03
C ASN A 92 16.92 3.59 -2.95
N GLU A 93 16.61 3.51 -4.25
CA GLU A 93 16.95 4.52 -5.22
C GLU A 93 16.08 5.77 -5.09
N VAL A 94 16.69 6.91 -5.40
CA VAL A 94 16.05 8.24 -5.37
C VAL A 94 16.14 8.92 -6.74
N TYR A 95 15.30 9.90 -7.00
CA TYR A 95 15.49 10.85 -8.08
C TYR A 95 16.34 12.01 -7.58
N LYS A 96 17.40 12.36 -8.31
CA LYS A 96 18.24 13.53 -8.02
C LYS A 96 17.80 14.80 -8.75
N LYS A 97 17.00 14.65 -9.81
CA LYS A 97 16.53 15.72 -10.70
C LYS A 97 15.06 15.48 -11.10
N PRO A 98 14.29 16.53 -11.46
CA PRO A 98 14.64 17.95 -11.33
C PRO A 98 14.81 18.39 -9.87
N GLU A 99 14.14 17.70 -8.94
CA GLU A 99 14.31 17.84 -7.51
C GLU A 99 14.56 16.49 -6.83
N PHE A 100 15.13 16.54 -5.62
CA PHE A 100 15.36 15.35 -4.80
C PHE A 100 14.04 14.76 -4.31
N SER A 101 13.73 13.56 -4.75
CA SER A 101 12.51 12.84 -4.40
C SER A 101 12.77 11.34 -4.22
N TYR A 102 12.00 10.71 -3.35
CA TYR A 102 11.98 9.27 -3.24
C TYR A 102 11.27 8.63 -4.44
N LYS A 103 11.37 7.31 -4.54
CA LYS A 103 10.76 6.50 -5.59
C LYS A 103 9.90 5.41 -4.96
N VAL A 104 8.71 5.20 -5.49
CA VAL A 104 7.95 3.97 -5.28
C VAL A 104 7.74 3.29 -6.63
N GLU A 105 7.92 1.97 -6.66
CA GLU A 105 7.55 1.14 -7.81
C GLU A 105 6.17 0.54 -7.56
N ILE A 106 5.20 0.89 -8.40
CA ILE A 106 3.85 0.34 -8.42
C ILE A 106 3.71 -0.56 -9.66
N GLN A 107 3.94 -1.85 -9.49
CA GLN A 107 3.70 -2.82 -10.55
C GLN A 107 3.14 -4.12 -10.01
N ARG A 108 2.33 -4.77 -10.85
CA ARG A 108 1.86 -6.13 -10.61
C ARG A 108 3.05 -7.10 -10.69
N THR A 109 3.07 -8.08 -9.79
CA THR A 109 4.17 -9.07 -9.67
C THR A 109 4.20 -10.05 -10.86
N ARG A 110 3.06 -10.29 -11.52
CA ARG A 110 2.91 -11.25 -12.63
C ARG A 110 2.67 -10.55 -13.97
N ASN A 111 3.36 -11.03 -15.02
CA ASN A 111 3.06 -10.68 -16.41
C ASN A 111 1.77 -11.36 -16.87
N SER A 112 1.10 -10.78 -17.86
CA SER A 112 0.17 -11.55 -18.69
C SER A 112 0.91 -12.73 -19.34
N LYS A 113 0.20 -13.84 -19.52
CA LYS A 113 0.75 -15.04 -20.18
C LYS A 113 1.09 -14.79 -21.66
N ASP A 114 0.60 -13.70 -22.24
CA ASP A 114 0.77 -13.32 -23.66
C ASP A 114 1.99 -12.41 -23.93
N GLY A 115 2.76 -12.04 -22.90
CA GLY A 115 3.98 -11.23 -23.06
C GLY A 115 3.74 -9.74 -23.31
N SER A 116 2.50 -9.27 -23.31
CA SER A 116 2.21 -7.83 -23.29
C SER A 116 2.60 -7.22 -21.92
N ASN A 117 3.09 -5.98 -21.92
CA ASN A 117 3.52 -5.30 -20.69
C ASN A 117 2.30 -4.84 -19.87
N THR A 118 1.61 -5.77 -19.21
CA THR A 118 0.39 -5.53 -18.40
C THR A 118 0.69 -5.27 -16.93
N ARG A 119 1.93 -4.91 -16.58
CA ARG A 119 2.35 -4.74 -15.18
C ARG A 119 1.88 -3.43 -14.57
N SER A 120 1.64 -2.42 -15.38
CA SER A 120 1.02 -1.17 -14.92
C SER A 120 -0.36 -1.46 -14.34
N TYR A 121 -0.62 -0.88 -13.18
CA TYR A 121 -1.97 -0.82 -12.65
C TYR A 121 -2.84 0.09 -13.52
N ARG A 122 -4.12 -0.25 -13.63
CA ARG A 122 -5.12 0.72 -14.07
C ARG A 122 -5.29 1.79 -13.01
N ALA A 123 -5.64 3.01 -13.41
CA ALA A 123 -5.89 4.11 -12.49
C ALA A 123 -7.04 3.85 -11.50
N ASP A 124 -7.98 2.96 -11.85
CA ASP A 124 -9.11 2.54 -11.03
C ASP A 124 -8.90 1.20 -10.31
N TYR A 125 -7.66 0.67 -10.28
CA TYR A 125 -7.39 -0.65 -9.67
C TYR A 125 -7.42 -0.60 -8.14
N PHE A 126 -6.99 0.50 -7.53
CA PHE A 126 -7.12 0.80 -6.11
C PHE A 126 -7.48 2.28 -5.96
N ASP A 127 -8.05 2.68 -4.82
CA ASP A 127 -8.41 4.08 -4.55
C ASP A 127 -7.25 4.83 -3.88
N ILE A 128 -6.47 4.12 -3.06
CA ILE A 128 -5.44 4.71 -2.20
C ILE A 128 -4.14 3.91 -2.34
N LEU A 129 -3.01 4.61 -2.40
CA LEU A 129 -1.69 4.03 -2.26
C LEU A 129 -1.10 4.42 -0.90
N ALA A 130 -0.75 3.42 -0.10
CA ALA A 130 0.05 3.57 1.11
C ALA A 130 1.52 3.22 0.79
N VAL A 131 2.41 4.18 1.00
CA VAL A 131 3.83 4.05 0.73
C VAL A 131 4.60 3.94 2.03
N CYS A 132 5.14 2.76 2.33
CA CYS A 132 6.00 2.54 3.47
C CYS A 132 7.39 3.15 3.24
N THR A 133 7.86 3.90 4.23
CA THR A 133 9.10 4.70 4.12
C THR A 133 10.36 3.99 4.59
N PHE A 134 10.24 2.77 5.12
CA PHE A 134 11.31 2.03 5.80
C PHE A 134 12.64 2.00 5.04
N ASN A 135 12.63 1.72 3.73
CA ASN A 135 13.84 1.65 2.92
C ASN A 135 14.59 2.99 2.74
N GLN A 136 14.01 4.11 3.17
CA GLN A 136 14.63 5.44 3.14
C GLN A 136 14.87 6.02 4.52
N THR A 137 14.14 5.56 5.55
CA THR A 137 14.08 6.20 6.87
C THR A 137 14.40 5.25 8.04
N ASP A 138 14.48 3.94 7.78
CA ASP A 138 14.54 2.86 8.78
C ASP A 138 13.36 2.85 9.77
N LYS A 139 12.24 3.48 9.39
CA LYS A 139 10.99 3.53 10.18
C LYS A 139 9.83 2.95 9.39
N TRP A 140 8.98 2.18 10.06
CA TRP A 140 7.73 1.65 9.50
C TRP A 140 6.62 2.70 9.48
N ASP A 141 6.94 3.89 8.96
CA ASP A 141 6.02 5.01 8.75
C ASP A 141 5.49 4.99 7.31
N PHE A 142 4.36 5.66 7.07
CA PHE A 142 3.67 5.66 5.78
C PHE A 142 3.41 7.07 5.25
N MET A 143 3.34 7.17 3.92
CA MET A 143 2.78 8.31 3.20
C MET A 143 1.61 7.82 2.36
N PHE A 144 0.55 8.62 2.27
CA PHE A 144 -0.68 8.25 1.58
C PHE A 144 -0.99 9.19 0.43
N ILE A 145 -1.61 8.68 -0.62
CA ILE A 145 -2.07 9.44 -1.79
C ILE A 145 -3.26 8.74 -2.44
N ARG A 146 -4.14 9.49 -3.11
CA ARG A 146 -5.20 8.94 -3.96
C ARG A 146 -4.62 8.40 -5.26
N ALA A 147 -5.22 7.35 -5.80
CA ALA A 147 -4.82 6.84 -7.11
C ALA A 147 -4.99 7.89 -8.22
N ASP A 148 -6.03 8.71 -8.15
CA ASP A 148 -6.30 9.81 -9.11
C ASP A 148 -5.19 10.88 -9.16
N ASP A 149 -4.41 11.00 -8.10
CA ASP A 149 -3.32 11.97 -7.98
C ASP A 149 -1.95 11.39 -8.42
N LEU A 150 -1.89 10.11 -8.79
CA LEU A 150 -0.68 9.45 -9.28
C LEU A 150 -0.40 9.80 -10.75
N GLU A 151 0.87 9.72 -11.13
CA GLU A 151 1.27 9.96 -12.51
C GLU A 151 0.75 8.85 -13.44
N ILE A 152 0.03 9.24 -14.50
CA ILE A 152 -0.45 8.35 -15.56
C ILE A 152 0.55 8.22 -16.72
N VAL A 153 0.43 7.15 -17.51
CA VAL A 153 1.15 7.00 -18.78
C VAL A 153 0.59 8.01 -19.78
N LYS A 154 1.44 8.85 -20.35
CA LYS A 154 1.03 9.98 -21.22
C LYS A 154 0.15 9.54 -22.40
N ASP A 155 0.49 8.41 -23.01
CA ASP A 155 -0.19 7.89 -24.20
C ASP A 155 -1.30 6.88 -23.84
N ASN A 156 -1.49 6.58 -22.55
CA ASN A 156 -2.59 5.75 -22.06
C ASN A 156 -3.00 6.17 -20.64
N PRO A 157 -3.94 7.13 -20.51
CA PRO A 157 -4.34 7.68 -19.22
C PRO A 157 -5.08 6.69 -18.32
N GLU A 158 -5.50 5.53 -18.83
CA GLU A 158 -6.08 4.47 -18.01
C GLU A 158 -5.02 3.75 -17.16
N LEU A 159 -3.73 3.92 -17.46
CA LEU A 159 -2.63 3.23 -16.80
C LEU A 159 -1.79 4.19 -15.96
N LEU A 160 -1.42 3.73 -14.77
CA LEU A 160 -0.45 4.41 -13.91
C LEU A 160 0.98 4.14 -14.39
N LYS A 161 1.86 5.15 -14.26
CA LYS A 161 3.30 4.93 -14.42
C LYS A 161 3.78 4.00 -13.32
N ILE A 162 4.63 3.04 -13.69
CA ILE A 162 5.21 2.09 -12.73
C ILE A 162 6.06 2.81 -11.67
N MET A 163 6.85 3.80 -12.07
CA MET A 163 7.69 4.56 -11.13
C MET A 163 7.04 5.89 -10.81
N GLN A 164 6.65 6.07 -9.56
CA GLN A 164 6.03 7.30 -9.06
C GLN A 164 7.05 8.10 -8.24
N ARG A 165 7.00 9.43 -8.35
CA ARG A 165 7.76 10.33 -7.49
C ARG A 165 7.05 10.48 -6.15
N VAL A 166 7.80 10.34 -5.07
CA VAL A 166 7.31 10.58 -3.71
C VAL A 166 8.14 11.71 -3.09
N PRO A 167 7.52 12.78 -2.56
CA PRO A 167 8.27 13.90 -2.02
C PRO A 167 8.97 13.49 -0.73
N THR A 168 10.09 14.14 -0.42
CA THR A 168 10.87 13.85 0.80
C THR A 168 10.33 14.55 2.04
N LYS A 169 9.37 15.45 1.85
CA LYS A 169 8.57 16.09 2.89
C LYS A 169 7.10 15.96 2.48
N ILE A 170 6.20 15.87 3.46
CA ILE A 170 4.76 15.82 3.17
C ILE A 170 4.33 17.13 2.49
N THR A 171 3.88 17.03 1.25
CA THR A 171 3.34 18.13 0.44
C THR A 171 2.20 17.59 -0.39
N ASN A 172 1.14 18.39 -0.60
CA ASN A 172 0.03 18.01 -1.46
C ASN A 172 0.52 17.50 -2.84
N PRO A 173 -0.08 16.43 -3.39
CA PRO A 173 -1.26 15.70 -2.86
C PRO A 173 -0.95 14.66 -1.78
N TRP A 174 0.32 14.38 -1.47
CA TRP A 174 0.72 13.40 -0.46
C TRP A 174 0.35 13.83 0.95
N LYS A 175 -0.16 12.87 1.74
CA LYS A 175 -0.62 13.05 3.12
C LYS A 175 0.17 12.16 4.06
N LYS A 176 0.27 12.62 5.32
CA LYS A 176 0.87 11.84 6.41
C LYS A 176 -0.11 10.82 6.99
N ASP A 177 -1.38 11.21 7.07
CA ASP A 177 -2.42 10.42 7.73
C ASP A 177 -3.49 10.01 6.72
N LEU A 178 -3.97 8.76 6.83
CA LEU A 178 -5.01 8.22 5.95
C LEU A 178 -6.31 9.02 6.03
N ILE A 179 -6.63 9.56 7.21
CA ILE A 179 -7.83 10.37 7.45
C ILE A 179 -7.87 11.58 6.51
N ASP A 180 -6.74 12.24 6.26
CA ASP A 180 -6.66 13.39 5.35
C ASP A 180 -6.98 12.99 3.90
N VAL A 181 -6.54 11.80 3.49
CA VAL A 181 -6.89 11.24 2.17
C VAL A 181 -8.38 10.94 2.10
N LEU A 182 -8.96 10.30 3.12
CA LEU A 182 -10.39 9.98 3.18
C LEU A 182 -11.28 11.23 3.18
N ASN A 183 -10.84 12.31 3.83
CA ASN A 183 -11.53 13.59 3.80
C ASN A 183 -11.51 14.23 2.40
N SER A 184 -10.41 14.09 1.66
CA SER A 184 -10.27 14.69 0.33
C SER A 184 -11.23 14.12 -0.73
N PHE A 185 -11.70 12.87 -0.58
CA PHE A 185 -12.70 12.27 -1.48
C PHE A 185 -14.09 12.94 -1.42
N GLY A 186 -14.37 13.74 -0.39
CA GLY A 186 -15.63 14.50 -0.27
C GLY A 186 -15.56 15.94 -0.81
N GLU A 187 -14.36 16.51 -0.93
CA GLU A 187 -14.16 17.94 -1.24
C GLU A 187 -14.28 18.25 -2.74
N GLU A 188 -14.14 17.25 -3.62
CA GLU A 188 -14.26 17.44 -5.07
C GLU A 188 -15.68 17.79 -5.54
N TRP A 189 -16.72 17.42 -4.79
CA TRP A 189 -18.10 17.78 -5.17
C TRP A 189 -18.36 19.30 -5.04
N SER A 190 -17.74 19.95 -4.05
CA SER A 190 -17.94 21.38 -3.80
C SER A 190 -17.11 22.30 -4.69
N SER A 191 -16.02 21.79 -5.29
CA SER A 191 -15.12 22.57 -6.15
C SER A 191 -15.41 22.40 -7.65
N LYS A 192 -16.07 21.30 -8.06
CA LYS A 192 -16.46 21.03 -9.47
C LYS A 192 -17.93 21.36 -9.78
N SER A 193 -18.72 21.88 -8.84
CA SER A 193 -20.14 22.26 -9.05
C SER A 193 -20.35 23.60 -9.77
N GLY A 194 -19.29 24.23 -10.30
CA GLY A 194 -19.41 25.30 -11.29
C GLY A 194 -19.50 24.72 -12.70
N ASN A 195 -20.69 24.69 -13.29
CA ASN A 195 -20.98 24.29 -14.67
C ASN A 195 -20.86 22.79 -15.02
N ARG A 196 -21.81 21.97 -14.57
CA ARG A 196 -22.44 20.94 -15.45
C ARG A 196 -23.93 20.84 -15.15
N SER A 197 -24.75 21.20 -16.13
CA SER A 197 -26.20 20.99 -16.11
C SER A 197 -26.52 19.50 -16.00
N PRO A 198 -27.53 19.07 -15.22
CA PRO A 198 -27.92 17.68 -15.16
C PRO A 198 -28.59 17.28 -16.48
N LEU A 199 -27.97 16.38 -17.23
CA LEU A 199 -28.69 15.62 -18.25
C LEU A 199 -29.65 14.68 -17.52
N GLN A 200 -30.93 14.88 -17.81
CA GLN A 200 -32.06 14.06 -17.38
C GLN A 200 -31.77 12.58 -17.70
N ARG A 201 -31.76 11.72 -16.68
CA ARG A 201 -32.04 10.30 -16.86
C ARG A 201 -33.54 10.12 -16.78
N THR A 202 -34.16 9.96 -17.94
CA THR A 202 -35.55 9.55 -18.09
C THR A 202 -35.68 8.07 -17.75
N LEU A 203 -36.66 7.79 -16.88
CA LEU A 203 -37.45 6.56 -16.65
C LEU A 203 -36.81 5.18 -16.93
#